data_AF-A0A9D1MBZ5-F1
#
_entry.id   AF-A0A9D1MBZ5-F1
#
_cell.length_a   1.000
_cell.length_b   1.000
_cell.length_c   1.000
_cell.angle_alpha   90.00
_cell.angle_beta   90.00
_cell.angle_gamma   90.00
#
_symmetry.space_group_name_H-M   'P 1'
#
loop_
_entity.id
_entity.type
_entity.pdbx_description
1 polymer ?
#
loop_
_entity_poly.entity_id
_entity_poly.type
_entity_poly.pdbx_seq_one_letter_code
_entity_poly.pdbx_strand_id
1 'polypeptide(L)'
;YNTAWNSIPPEHPRSLKAFLGRIARNSALDRYSYNNADKRGGVSEVLGELDECVPSIFSVEAAVEAKELSEHINDFLTRLEKAKRIVFVRRYWYSDGIKDIADRFGYSESKVKSMLMRTRKELKKYLERQGIAV
;
A
#
# COMPACT_ATOMS: atom_id res chain seq x y z
N TYR A 1 6.70 13.99 -1.09
CA TYR A 1 7.30 14.55 -2.32
C TYR A 1 6.25 15.15 -3.25
N ASN A 2 5.29 14.35 -3.75
CA ASN A 2 4.20 14.81 -4.63
C ASN A 2 3.33 15.94 -4.00
N THR A 3 3.04 15.84 -2.70
CA THR A 3 2.24 16.85 -1.97
C THR A 3 2.88 18.24 -1.95
N ALA A 4 4.21 18.32 -1.79
CA ALA A 4 4.95 19.58 -1.78
C ALA A 4 4.99 20.26 -3.16
N TRP A 5 5.05 19.45 -4.22
CA TRP A 5 5.05 19.94 -5.59
C TRP A 5 3.67 20.42 -6.04
N ASN A 6 2.59 19.86 -5.50
CA ASN A 6 1.21 20.26 -5.81
C ASN A 6 0.69 21.43 -4.95
N SER A 7 1.41 21.82 -3.89
CA SER A 7 1.07 22.97 -3.05
C SER A 7 1.80 24.25 -3.47
N ILE A 8 2.74 24.14 -4.41
CA ILE A 8 3.45 25.27 -5.01
C ILE A 8 3.18 25.26 -6.52
N PRO A 9 2.54 26.29 -7.11
CA PRO A 9 1.83 27.44 -6.53
C PRO A 9 0.34 27.11 -6.21
N PRO A 10 -0.30 27.77 -5.21
CA PRO A 10 -0.10 29.18 -4.81
C PRO A 10 0.70 29.44 -3.52
N GLU A 11 1.17 28.42 -2.80
CA GLU A 11 1.87 28.64 -1.52
C GLU A 11 3.35 29.00 -1.75
N HIS A 12 3.81 30.14 -1.21
CA HIS A 12 5.21 30.59 -1.30
C HIS A 12 5.88 30.53 0.08
N PRO A 13 6.46 29.37 0.46
CA PRO A 13 7.04 29.19 1.78
C PRO A 13 8.31 30.04 1.96
N ARG A 14 8.35 30.82 3.04
CA ARG A 14 9.54 31.61 3.45
C ARG A 14 10.77 30.73 3.78
N SER A 15 10.55 29.47 4.14
CA SER A 15 11.60 28.47 4.37
C SER A 15 11.16 27.12 3.83
N LEU A 16 11.81 26.67 2.76
CA LEU A 16 11.53 25.39 2.12
C LEU A 16 11.74 24.21 3.09
N LYS A 17 12.74 24.30 3.98
CA LYS A 17 13.02 23.26 4.98
C LYS A 17 11.86 23.10 5.97
N ALA A 18 11.33 24.21 6.50
CA ALA A 18 10.20 24.19 7.41
C ALA A 18 8.92 23.70 6.72
N PHE A 19 8.71 24.10 5.46
CA PHE A 19 7.57 23.66 4.65
C PHE A 19 7.57 22.15 4.39
N LEU A 20 8.70 21.60 3.95
CA LEU A 20 8.86 20.16 3.75
C LEU A 20 8.71 19.38 5.06
N GLY A 21 9.26 19.89 6.17
CA GLY A 21 9.09 19.30 7.50
C GLY A 21 7.62 19.24 7.93
N ARG A 22 6.85 20.32 7.68
CA ARG A 22 5.41 20.35 7.95
C ARG A 22 4.65 19.33 7.10
N ILE A 23 4.94 19.24 5.80
CA ILE A 23 4.30 18.27 4.91
C ILE A 23 4.60 16.84 5.37
N ALA A 24 5.86 16.54 5.70
CA ALA A 24 6.26 15.22 6.18
C ALA A 24 5.56 14.87 7.50
N ARG A 25 5.52 15.81 8.45
CA ARG A 25 4.82 15.64 9.73
C ARG A 25 3.32 15.39 9.52
N ASN A 26 2.67 16.18 8.67
CA ASN A 26 1.24 16.03 8.41
C ASN A 26 0.93 14.67 7.76
N SER A 27 1.71 14.25 6.76
CA SER A 27 1.53 12.93 6.14
C SER A 27 1.71 11.77 7.13
N ALA A 28 2.66 11.91 8.07
CA ALA A 28 2.85 10.91 9.13
C ALA A 28 1.69 10.89 10.15
N LEU A 29 1.18 12.06 10.54
CA LEU A 29 0.03 12.18 11.45
C LEU A 29 -1.26 11.70 10.79
N ASP A 30 -1.50 12.07 9.53
CA ASP A 30 -2.64 11.58 8.75
C ASP A 30 -2.61 10.05 8.66
N ARG A 31 -1.41 9.47 8.45
CA ARG A 31 -1.21 8.01 8.45
C ARG A 31 -1.51 7.39 9.81
N TYR A 32 -0.98 7.96 10.89
CA TYR A 32 -1.24 7.49 12.25
C TYR A 32 -2.73 7.57 12.61
N SER A 33 -3.38 8.69 12.29
CA SER A 33 -4.81 8.89 12.52
C SER A 33 -5.67 7.97 11.66
N TYR A 34 -5.30 7.73 10.41
CA TYR A 34 -5.96 6.74 9.55
C TYR A 34 -5.85 5.33 10.13
N ASN A 35 -4.66 4.94 10.59
CA ASN A 35 -4.40 3.59 11.11
C ASN A 35 -5.08 3.32 12.46
N ASN A 36 -5.31 4.34 13.29
CA ASN A 36 -5.85 4.20 14.65
C ASN A 36 -7.33 4.62 14.78
N ALA A 37 -8.05 4.84 13.69
CA ALA A 37 -9.46 5.24 13.75
C ALA A 37 -10.39 4.01 13.81
N ASP A 38 -10.82 3.64 15.02
CA ASP A 38 -11.67 2.45 15.32
C ASP A 38 -12.94 2.27 14.46
N LYS A 39 -13.54 3.35 13.97
CA LYS A 39 -14.86 3.31 13.29
C LYS A 39 -14.80 3.33 11.77
N ARG A 40 -13.62 3.34 11.16
CA ARG A 40 -13.48 3.29 9.70
C ARG A 40 -12.57 2.11 9.34
N GLY A 41 -13.19 0.96 9.07
CA GLY A 41 -12.56 -0.34 8.81
C GLY A 41 -11.65 -0.43 7.58
N GLY A 42 -10.90 0.61 7.22
CA GLY A 42 -9.97 0.60 6.10
C GLY A 42 -8.82 -0.37 6.31
N VAL A 43 -8.19 -0.39 7.49
CA VAL A 43 -7.12 -1.36 7.78
C VAL A 43 -7.68 -2.78 7.92
N SER A 44 -8.79 -2.96 8.64
CA SER A 44 -9.43 -4.29 8.78
C SER A 44 -9.89 -4.86 7.44
N GLU A 45 -10.43 -4.04 6.53
CA GLU A 45 -10.83 -4.46 5.18
C GLU A 45 -9.60 -4.77 4.31
N VAL A 46 -8.56 -3.92 4.36
CA VAL A 46 -7.30 -4.13 3.64
C VAL A 46 -6.58 -5.41 4.12
N LEU A 47 -6.58 -5.68 5.43
CA LEU A 47 -6.01 -6.89 6.01
C LEU A 47 -6.83 -8.13 5.61
N GLY A 48 -8.16 -8.06 5.66
CA GLY A 48 -9.01 -9.15 5.16
C GLY A 48 -8.80 -9.45 3.67
N GLU A 49 -8.51 -8.44 2.84
CA GLU A 49 -8.12 -8.67 1.45
C GLU A 49 -6.78 -9.42 1.31
N LEU A 50 -5.84 -9.25 2.25
CA LEU A 50 -4.53 -9.90 2.23
C LEU A 50 -4.56 -11.31 2.81
N ASP A 51 -5.43 -11.60 3.78
CA ASP A 51 -5.58 -12.93 4.38
C ASP A 51 -5.85 -14.03 3.35
N GLU A 52 -6.50 -13.70 2.23
CA GLU A 52 -6.73 -14.65 1.13
C GLU A 52 -5.44 -15.00 0.35
N CYS A 53 -4.39 -14.18 0.45
CA CYS A 53 -3.21 -14.23 -0.41
C CYS A 53 -1.85 -14.23 0.31
N VAL A 54 -1.78 -14.03 1.63
CA VAL A 54 -0.54 -14.02 2.43
C VAL A 54 -0.74 -14.90 3.67
N PRO A 55 0.23 -15.75 4.04
CA PRO A 55 0.11 -16.60 5.23
C PRO A 55 0.15 -15.80 6.54
N SER A 56 -0.56 -16.29 7.54
CA SER A 56 -0.53 -15.78 8.92
C SER A 56 0.70 -16.30 9.66
N ILE A 57 1.56 -15.41 10.15
CA ILE A 57 2.86 -15.78 10.77
C ILE A 57 2.82 -15.51 12.28
N PHE A 58 2.93 -16.55 13.11
CA PHE A 58 2.94 -16.45 14.58
C PHE A 58 3.99 -17.39 15.24
N SER A 59 5.28 -17.00 15.32
CA SER A 59 6.31 -17.59 16.22
C SER A 59 7.65 -16.82 16.15
N VAL A 60 8.76 -17.34 16.71
CA VAL A 60 10.11 -16.75 16.57
C VAL A 60 10.79 -17.19 15.26
N GLU A 61 10.46 -18.39 14.76
CA GLU A 61 10.73 -18.78 13.36
C GLU A 61 10.07 -17.79 12.37
N ALA A 62 8.99 -17.12 12.79
CA ALA A 62 8.29 -16.10 12.00
C ALA A 62 9.16 -14.93 11.56
N ALA A 63 10.25 -14.58 12.24
CA ALA A 63 11.08 -13.45 11.82
C ALA A 63 11.89 -13.79 10.55
N VAL A 64 12.38 -15.03 10.46
CA VAL A 64 13.07 -15.54 9.28
C VAL A 64 12.06 -15.78 8.16
N GLU A 65 10.94 -16.41 8.46
CA GLU A 65 9.83 -16.61 7.52
C GLU A 65 9.27 -15.29 6.99
N ALA A 66 9.12 -14.26 7.84
CA ALA A 66 8.66 -12.94 7.43
C ALA A 66 9.66 -12.24 6.52
N LYS A 67 10.97 -12.42 6.75
CA LYS A 67 12.01 -11.89 5.88
C LYS A 67 11.97 -12.56 4.51
N GLU A 68 11.93 -13.89 4.48
CA GLU A 68 11.84 -14.66 3.23
C GLU A 68 10.55 -14.30 2.47
N LEU A 69 9.41 -14.25 3.15
CA LEU A 69 8.15 -13.82 2.57
C LEU A 69 8.23 -12.39 2.01
N SER A 70 8.86 -11.47 2.74
CA SER A 70 9.07 -10.09 2.28
C SER A 70 9.94 -10.03 1.01
N GLU A 71 10.98 -10.86 0.91
CA GLU A 71 11.80 -10.98 -0.29
C GLU A 71 10.99 -11.49 -1.47
N HIS A 72 10.19 -12.54 -1.29
CA HIS A 72 9.31 -13.07 -2.34
C HIS A 72 8.24 -12.05 -2.79
N ILE A 73 7.61 -11.31 -1.85
CA ILE A 73 6.65 -10.26 -2.19
C ILE A 73 7.34 -9.14 -2.96
N ASN A 74 8.53 -8.71 -2.55
CA ASN A 74 9.28 -7.68 -3.27
C ASN A 74 9.63 -8.13 -4.69
N ASP A 75 10.12 -9.35 -4.85
CA ASP A 75 10.44 -9.94 -6.16
C ASP A 75 9.22 -9.99 -7.06
N PHE A 76 8.07 -10.44 -6.54
CA PHE A 76 6.80 -10.42 -7.26
C PHE A 76 6.43 -9.00 -7.72
N LEU A 77 6.48 -8.02 -6.81
CA LEU A 77 6.14 -6.64 -7.11
C LEU A 77 7.09 -6.04 -8.16
N THR A 78 8.37 -6.41 -8.17
CA THR A 78 9.33 -5.92 -9.18
C THR A 78 9.02 -6.42 -10.59
N ARG A 79 8.30 -7.53 -10.74
CA ARG A 79 7.90 -8.10 -12.03
C ARG A 79 6.58 -7.53 -12.56
N LEU A 80 5.80 -6.86 -11.72
CA LEU A 80 4.55 -6.21 -12.14
C LEU A 80 4.81 -4.96 -12.98
N GLU A 81 3.89 -4.72 -13.92
CA GLU A 81 3.77 -3.44 -14.61
C GLU A 81 3.65 -2.28 -13.61
N LYS A 82 4.26 -1.14 -13.94
CA LYS A 82 4.37 0.03 -13.06
C LYS A 82 3.03 0.45 -12.45
N ALA A 83 1.95 0.49 -13.24
CA ALA A 83 0.63 0.88 -12.76
C ALA A 83 0.08 -0.10 -11.71
N LYS A 84 0.12 -1.41 -11.98
CA LYS A 84 -0.32 -2.47 -11.05
C LYS A 84 0.47 -2.41 -9.74
N ARG A 85 1.80 -2.26 -9.83
CA ARG A 85 2.69 -2.15 -8.67
C ARG A 85 2.31 -0.97 -7.78
N ILE A 86 2.15 0.22 -8.37
CA ILE A 86 1.83 1.42 -7.57
C ILE A 86 0.44 1.30 -6.95
N VAL A 87 -0.55 0.77 -7.69
CA VAL A 87 -1.90 0.53 -7.16
C VAL A 87 -1.87 -0.44 -5.97
N PHE A 88 -1.12 -1.55 -6.10
CA PHE A 88 -0.98 -2.56 -5.05
C PHE A 88 -0.30 -1.97 -3.81
N VAL A 89 0.85 -1.30 -3.97
CA VAL A 89 1.58 -0.66 -2.85
C VAL A 89 0.71 0.42 -2.19
N ARG A 90 -0.05 1.21 -2.96
CA ARG A 90 -0.98 2.18 -2.39
C ARG A 90 -2.07 1.54 -1.55
N ARG A 91 -2.69 0.46 -2.05
CA ARG A 91 -3.75 -0.23 -1.30
C ARG A 91 -3.22 -0.88 -0.03
N TYR A 92 -2.07 -1.57 -0.07
CA TYR A 92 -1.62 -2.41 1.05
C TYR A 92 -0.58 -1.75 1.95
N TRP A 93 0.37 -1.00 1.39
CA TRP A 93 1.41 -0.32 2.17
C TRP A 93 0.99 1.04 2.68
N TYR A 94 0.22 1.80 1.89
CA TYR A 94 -0.29 3.12 2.25
C TYR A 94 -1.75 3.11 2.70
N SER A 95 -2.44 1.97 2.61
CA SER A 95 -3.87 1.82 2.93
C SER A 95 -4.76 2.88 2.27
N ASP A 96 -4.41 3.32 1.07
CA ASP A 96 -5.24 4.25 0.30
C ASP A 96 -6.62 3.60 0.03
N GLY A 97 -7.69 4.41 0.05
CA GLY A 97 -9.02 3.95 -0.34
C GLY A 97 -9.11 3.66 -1.83
N ILE A 98 -10.01 2.76 -2.23
CA ILE A 98 -10.25 2.44 -3.66
C ILE A 98 -10.58 3.69 -4.46
N LYS A 99 -11.43 4.57 -3.90
CA LYS A 99 -11.80 5.85 -4.52
C LYS A 99 -10.58 6.77 -4.70
N ASP A 100 -9.73 6.90 -3.69
CA ASP A 100 -8.53 7.76 -3.76
C ASP A 100 -7.53 7.27 -4.82
N ILE A 101 -7.40 5.94 -4.96
CA ILE A 101 -6.60 5.32 -6.01
C ILE A 101 -7.24 5.55 -7.38
N ALA A 102 -8.56 5.39 -7.50
CA ALA A 102 -9.30 5.61 -8.74
C ALA A 102 -9.13 7.06 -9.24
N ASP A 103 -9.36 8.03 -8.36
CA ASP A 103 -9.23 9.47 -8.65
C ASP A 103 -7.80 9.81 -9.07
N ARG A 104 -6.78 9.28 -8.38
CA ARG A 104 -5.36 9.53 -8.68
C ARG A 104 -4.94 9.02 -10.06
N PHE A 105 -5.47 7.89 -10.51
CA PHE A 105 -5.06 7.24 -11.75
C PHE A 105 -6.04 7.50 -12.91
N GLY A 106 -7.12 8.25 -12.68
CA GLY A 106 -8.18 8.45 -13.67
C GLY A 106 -8.87 7.13 -14.05
N TYR A 107 -9.00 6.21 -13.10
CA TYR A 107 -9.63 4.91 -13.30
C TYR A 107 -11.01 4.87 -12.67
N SER A 108 -11.86 3.94 -13.10
CA SER A 108 -13.06 3.60 -12.34
C SER A 108 -12.70 2.78 -11.11
N GLU A 109 -13.48 2.90 -10.03
CA GLU A 109 -13.32 2.06 -8.84
C GLU A 109 -13.37 0.57 -9.19
N SER A 110 -14.26 0.17 -10.10
CA SER A 110 -14.35 -1.21 -10.59
C SER A 110 -13.07 -1.71 -11.26
N LYS A 111 -12.37 -0.83 -12.01
CA LYS A 111 -11.06 -1.15 -12.61
C LYS A 111 -10.00 -1.34 -11.53
N VAL A 112 -9.97 -0.49 -10.51
CA VAL A 112 -9.04 -0.61 -9.37
C VAL A 112 -9.29 -1.91 -8.61
N LYS A 113 -10.55 -2.19 -8.23
CA LYS A 113 -10.94 -3.45 -7.56
C LYS A 113 -10.54 -4.68 -8.38
N SER A 114 -10.82 -4.68 -9.67
CA SER A 114 -10.46 -5.79 -10.58
C SER A 114 -8.94 -5.97 -10.68
N MET A 115 -8.18 -4.87 -10.75
CA MET A 115 -6.72 -4.89 -10.81
C MET A 115 -6.13 -5.48 -9.52
N LEU A 116 -6.59 -5.03 -8.36
CA LEU A 116 -6.15 -5.53 -7.05
C LEU A 116 -6.48 -7.01 -6.89
N MET A 117 -7.72 -7.43 -7.19
CA MET A 117 -8.13 -8.84 -7.12
C MET A 117 -7.25 -9.74 -7.99
N ARG A 118 -7.01 -9.35 -9.26
CA ARG A 118 -6.14 -10.14 -10.16
C ARG A 118 -4.70 -10.21 -9.65
N THR A 119 -4.17 -9.08 -9.18
CA THR A 119 -2.81 -9.02 -8.63
C THR A 119 -2.67 -9.87 -7.38
N ARG A 120 -3.65 -9.90 -6.48
CA ARG A 120 -3.66 -10.81 -5.31
C ARG A 120 -3.69 -12.28 -5.71
N LYS A 121 -4.50 -12.65 -6.72
CA LYS A 121 -4.53 -14.03 -7.26
C LYS A 121 -3.20 -14.42 -7.90
N GLU A 122 -2.54 -13.49 -8.58
CA GLU A 122 -1.19 -13.69 -9.14
C GLU A 122 -0.15 -13.85 -8.02
N LEU A 123 -0.23 -13.03 -6.96
CA LEU A 123 0.63 -13.13 -5.78
C LEU A 123 0.47 -14.49 -5.07
N LYS A 124 -0.77 -14.91 -4.81
CA LYS A 124 -1.06 -16.21 -4.18
C LYS A 124 -0.40 -17.36 -4.97
N LYS A 125 -0.64 -17.43 -6.27
CA LYS A 125 -0.04 -18.44 -7.15
C LYS A 125 1.48 -18.36 -7.20
N TYR A 126 2.03 -17.16 -7.08
CA TYR A 126 3.48 -16.96 -7.02
C TYR A 126 4.04 -17.56 -5.73
N LEU A 127 3.47 -17.21 -4.57
CA LEU A 127 3.89 -17.71 -3.27
C LEU A 127 3.77 -19.24 -3.17
N GLU A 128 2.66 -19.82 -3.65
CA GLU A 128 2.46 -21.28 -3.71
C GLU A 128 3.58 -21.98 -4.50
N ARG A 129 4.06 -21.39 -5.60
CA ARG A 129 5.17 -21.92 -6.40
C ARG A 129 6.53 -21.82 -5.71
N GLN A 130 6.68 -20.92 -4.75
CA GLN A 130 7.88 -20.77 -3.93
C GLN A 130 7.83 -21.68 -2.69
N GLY A 131 6.81 -22.53 -2.56
CA GLY A 131 6.62 -23.42 -1.42
C GLY A 131 5.98 -22.73 -0.21
N ILE A 132 5.52 -21.48 -0.36
CA ILE A 132 4.83 -20.74 0.69
C ILE A 132 3.33 -21.02 0.56
N ALA A 133 2.80 -21.85 1.46
CA ALA A 133 1.36 -22.15 1.50
C ALA A 133 0.57 -20.94 2.03
N VAL A 134 -0.54 -20.62 1.36
CA VAL A 134 -1.42 -19.48 1.64
C VAL A 134 -2.83 -19.94 1.94
#